data_AF-A0A5B8QW90-F1
#
_entry.id   AF-A0A5B8QW90-F1
#
_cell.length_a   1.000
_cell.length_b   1.000
_cell.length_c   1.000
_cell.angle_alpha   90.00
_cell.angle_beta   90.00
_cell.angle_gamma   90.00
#
_symmetry.space_group_name_H-M   'P 1'
#
loop_
_entity.id
_entity.type
_entity.pdbx_description
1 polymer ?
#
loop_
_entity_poly.entity_id
_entity_poly.type
_entity_poly.pdbx_seq_one_letter_code
_entity_poly.pdbx_strand_id
1 'polypeptide(L)'
;VNADGSKDSYDLSKYKGDAKTLATDLGKAGYDVSYDDSTSTISLTAKGVAGVEIAGYGGGTTAKLGGQAAGAANASKTSSLTLSSSEKFSVKGTTANELLGGGVVAAGGSSTLNAVSTIDINTAKGAQDALAVIDAAIAGIDSSRSDLGAVQNRMSFTINNLNNISTNVSDARSRIQDVDFAKETATMTKQQILSQTSSAMLAQANQLPQVALSLLGG
;
A
#
# COMPACT_ATOMS: atom_id res chain seq x y z
N VAL A 1 -35.19 17.74 16.06
CA VAL A 1 -35.12 18.04 17.52
C VAL A 1 -33.69 18.45 17.82
N ASN A 2 -33.50 19.67 18.32
CA ASN A 2 -32.19 20.22 18.66
C ASN A 2 -31.60 19.53 19.89
N ALA A 3 -30.29 19.64 20.10
CA ALA A 3 -29.59 19.03 21.24
C ALA A 3 -30.12 19.49 22.62
N ASP A 4 -30.79 20.64 22.69
CA ASP A 4 -31.42 21.20 23.88
C ASP A 4 -32.88 20.74 24.10
N GLY A 5 -33.40 19.88 23.22
CA GLY A 5 -34.78 19.39 23.26
C GLY A 5 -35.81 20.29 22.57
N SER A 6 -35.41 21.47 22.06
CA SER A 6 -36.28 22.33 21.25
C SER A 6 -36.55 21.68 19.87
N LYS A 7 -37.69 22.02 19.25
CA LYS A 7 -38.11 21.46 17.96
C LYS A 7 -38.35 22.58 16.96
N ASP A 8 -37.48 22.67 15.96
CA ASP A 8 -37.75 23.49 14.78
C ASP A 8 -38.67 22.72 13.83
N SER A 9 -39.75 23.36 13.38
CA SER A 9 -40.76 22.77 12.53
C SER A 9 -41.04 23.67 11.33
N TYR A 10 -40.93 23.11 10.13
CA TYR A 10 -41.18 23.79 8.87
C TYR A 10 -42.38 23.16 8.20
N ASP A 11 -43.43 23.97 8.00
CA ASP A 11 -44.64 23.54 7.31
C ASP A 11 -44.48 23.77 5.80
N LEU A 12 -44.31 22.68 5.05
CA LEU A 12 -44.07 22.71 3.60
C LEU A 12 -45.22 23.39 2.83
N SER A 13 -46.45 23.42 3.37
CA SER A 13 -47.59 24.08 2.72
C SER A 13 -47.41 25.60 2.60
N LYS A 14 -46.67 26.21 3.53
CA LYS A 14 -46.36 27.66 3.52
C LYS A 14 -45.42 28.04 2.39
N TYR A 15 -44.60 27.08 1.94
CA TYR A 15 -43.64 27.26 0.86
C TYR A 15 -44.24 26.99 -0.52
N LYS A 16 -45.47 26.46 -0.61
CA LYS A 16 -46.21 26.24 -1.88
C LYS A 16 -45.42 25.49 -2.96
N GLY A 17 -44.49 24.62 -2.58
CA GLY A 17 -43.62 23.88 -3.50
C GLY A 17 -42.34 24.60 -3.91
N ASP A 18 -42.08 25.81 -3.41
CA ASP A 18 -40.81 26.52 -3.60
C ASP A 18 -39.73 25.99 -2.64
N ALA A 19 -39.03 24.95 -3.12
CA ALA A 19 -37.93 24.32 -2.41
C ALA A 19 -36.73 25.27 -2.19
N LYS A 20 -36.56 26.29 -3.05
CA LYS A 20 -35.46 27.26 -2.93
C LYS A 20 -35.67 28.20 -1.74
N THR A 21 -36.90 28.66 -1.55
CA THR A 21 -37.26 29.49 -0.39
C THR A 21 -37.15 28.69 0.92
N LEU A 22 -37.61 27.43 0.94
CA LEU A 22 -37.42 26.55 2.10
C LEU A 22 -35.94 26.33 2.41
N ALA A 23 -35.10 26.06 1.40
CA ALA A 23 -33.66 25.90 1.58
C ALA A 23 -33.00 27.16 2.15
N THR A 24 -33.42 28.34 1.68
CA THR A 24 -32.93 29.63 2.17
C THR A 24 -33.27 29.86 3.64
N ASP A 25 -34.51 29.55 4.05
CA ASP A 25 -34.95 29.73 5.43
C ASP A 25 -34.31 28.72 6.39
N LEU A 26 -34.10 27.47 5.94
CA LEU A 26 -33.32 26.48 6.69
C LEU A 26 -31.86 26.94 6.86
N GLY A 27 -31.25 27.50 5.81
CA GLY A 27 -29.90 28.07 5.88
C GLY A 27 -29.80 29.25 6.87
N LYS A 28 -30.80 30.14 6.89
CA LYS A 28 -30.88 31.24 7.87
C LYS A 28 -31.02 30.74 9.32
N ALA A 29 -31.66 29.60 9.52
CA ALA A 29 -31.76 28.95 10.83
C ALA A 29 -30.47 28.21 11.23
N GLY A 30 -29.41 28.26 10.41
CA GLY A 30 -28.10 27.71 10.72
C GLY A 30 -27.92 26.24 10.31
N TYR A 31 -28.87 25.67 9.56
CA TYR A 31 -28.75 24.32 9.02
C TYR A 31 -27.88 24.30 7.75
N ASP A 32 -27.06 23.26 7.62
CA ASP A 32 -26.24 23.01 6.43
C ASP A 32 -27.14 22.46 5.32
N VAL A 33 -27.56 23.34 4.40
CA VAL A 33 -28.52 23.03 3.34
C VAL A 33 -27.97 23.46 1.98
N SER A 34 -28.10 22.58 1.00
CA SER A 34 -27.88 22.88 -0.41
C SER A 34 -29.17 22.64 -1.20
N TYR A 35 -29.38 23.45 -2.24
CA TYR A 35 -30.49 23.31 -3.17
C TYR A 35 -29.94 23.11 -4.59
N ASP A 36 -30.35 22.02 -5.24
CA ASP A 36 -30.03 21.74 -6.63
C ASP A 36 -31.16 22.24 -7.53
N ASP A 37 -30.88 23.27 -8.34
CA ASP A 37 -31.84 23.90 -9.26
C ASP A 37 -32.28 22.96 -10.38
N SER A 38 -31.43 22.00 -10.78
CA SER A 38 -31.70 21.07 -11.88
C SER A 38 -32.69 19.98 -11.48
N THR A 39 -32.60 19.51 -10.24
CA THR A 39 -33.45 18.43 -9.72
C THR A 39 -34.53 18.93 -8.76
N SER A 40 -34.55 20.23 -8.43
CA SER A 40 -35.42 20.84 -7.41
C SER A 40 -35.35 20.12 -6.07
N THR A 41 -34.17 19.60 -5.71
CA THR A 41 -33.95 18.82 -4.48
C THR A 41 -33.27 19.66 -3.43
N ILE A 42 -33.69 19.48 -2.18
CA ILE A 42 -33.01 20.04 -1.01
C ILE A 42 -32.18 18.93 -0.37
N SER A 43 -30.88 19.17 -0.23
CA SER A 43 -29.97 18.34 0.54
C SER A 43 -29.72 19.01 1.90
N LEU A 44 -30.30 18.46 2.95
CA LEU A 44 -30.14 18.93 4.33
C LEU A 44 -29.18 18.01 5.10
N THR A 45 -28.12 18.59 5.66
CA THR A 45 -27.22 17.95 6.61
C THR A 45 -27.44 18.55 8.00
N ALA A 46 -28.28 17.90 8.81
CA ALA A 46 -28.50 18.37 10.17
C ALA A 46 -27.35 17.89 11.09
N LYS A 47 -26.55 18.83 11.62
CA LYS A 47 -25.48 18.57 12.60
C LYS A 47 -25.95 19.02 13.98
N GLY A 48 -25.63 18.25 15.02
CA GLY A 48 -25.99 18.61 16.40
C GLY A 48 -27.49 18.50 16.73
N VAL A 49 -28.25 17.73 15.96
CA VAL A 49 -29.65 17.42 16.24
C VAL A 49 -29.77 15.96 16.69
N ALA A 50 -30.75 15.67 17.56
CA ALA A 50 -31.06 14.30 17.97
C ALA A 50 -31.71 13.48 16.84
N GLY A 51 -32.22 14.15 15.80
CA GLY A 51 -32.80 13.49 14.63
C GLY A 51 -33.63 14.45 13.80
N VAL A 52 -33.90 14.00 12.57
CA VAL A 52 -34.78 14.65 11.60
C VAL A 52 -36.00 13.75 11.38
N GLU A 53 -37.18 14.34 11.34
CA GLU A 53 -38.44 13.65 11.06
C GLU A 53 -39.18 14.39 9.95
N ILE A 54 -39.75 13.64 9.01
CA ILE A 54 -40.67 14.14 7.98
C ILE A 54 -42.04 13.52 8.27
N ALA A 55 -43.04 14.36 8.49
CA ALA A 55 -44.39 13.94 8.87
C ALA A 55 -45.45 14.37 7.83
N GLY A 56 -46.54 13.62 7.73
CA GLY A 56 -47.76 14.02 6.99
C GLY A 56 -47.66 13.99 5.46
N TYR A 57 -46.71 13.26 4.89
CA TYR A 57 -46.56 13.14 3.44
C TYR A 57 -47.47 12.03 2.88
N GLY A 58 -48.05 12.25 1.69
CA GLY A 58 -48.85 11.25 0.98
C GLY A 58 -47.95 10.15 0.40
N GLY A 59 -48.44 8.90 0.39
CA GLY A 59 -47.67 7.75 -0.10
C GLY A 59 -47.09 7.99 -1.50
N GLY A 60 -45.76 7.97 -1.62
CA GLY A 60 -45.04 8.22 -2.86
C GLY A 60 -43.54 8.42 -2.64
N THR A 61 -42.73 8.25 -3.69
CA THR A 61 -41.26 8.32 -3.66
C THR A 61 -40.68 9.73 -3.47
N THR A 62 -41.52 10.73 -3.23
CA THR A 62 -41.21 12.17 -3.31
C THR A 62 -40.47 12.70 -2.08
N ALA A 63 -40.71 12.14 -0.90
CA ALA A 63 -39.96 12.46 0.31
C ALA A 63 -39.06 11.29 0.68
N LYS A 64 -37.74 11.52 0.70
CA LYS A 64 -36.76 10.52 1.15
C LYS A 64 -35.96 11.09 2.30
N LEU A 65 -35.85 10.33 3.39
CA LEU A 65 -34.94 10.65 4.49
C LEU A 65 -33.85 9.58 4.54
N GLY A 66 -32.60 9.98 4.30
CA GLY A 66 -31.49 9.04 4.19
C GLY A 66 -31.66 8.00 3.08
N GLY A 67 -32.28 8.39 1.96
CA GLY A 67 -32.53 7.50 0.81
C GLY A 67 -33.77 6.60 0.95
N GLN A 68 -34.33 6.47 2.15
CA GLN A 68 -35.55 5.69 2.38
C GLN A 68 -36.79 6.52 2.02
N ALA A 69 -37.60 5.99 1.11
CA ALA A 69 -38.89 6.60 0.78
C ALA A 69 -39.79 6.55 2.01
N ALA A 70 -40.38 7.68 2.27
CA ALA A 70 -41.35 7.85 3.31
C ALA A 70 -42.65 7.11 2.84
N GLY A 71 -43.22 6.19 3.64
CA GLY A 71 -44.51 5.49 3.40
C GLY A 71 -45.72 6.11 4.15
N ALA A 72 -46.91 5.51 4.20
CA ALA A 72 -48.08 6.15 4.87
C ALA A 72 -47.90 6.55 6.37
N ALA A 73 -46.78 6.21 7.01
CA ALA A 73 -46.36 6.62 8.35
C ALA A 73 -45.04 7.41 8.31
N ASN A 74 -44.83 8.39 9.19
CA ASN A 74 -43.67 9.30 9.24
C ASN A 74 -42.29 8.64 8.96
N ALA A 75 -41.36 9.38 8.34
CA ALA A 75 -39.97 8.94 8.15
C ALA A 75 -39.05 9.68 9.13
N SER A 76 -38.27 8.95 9.92
CA SER A 76 -37.35 9.51 10.93
C SER A 76 -35.95 8.93 10.80
N LYS A 77 -34.93 9.77 10.96
CA LYS A 77 -33.51 9.37 11.00
C LYS A 77 -32.83 10.05 12.18
N THR A 78 -32.49 9.24 13.18
CA THR A 78 -31.86 9.65 14.45
C THR A 78 -30.34 9.50 14.40
N SER A 79 -29.84 8.48 13.71
CA SER A 79 -28.40 8.20 13.58
C SER A 79 -28.06 7.59 12.22
N SER A 80 -26.79 7.64 11.83
CA SER A 80 -26.25 6.91 10.68
C SER A 80 -24.92 6.28 11.03
N LEU A 81 -24.72 5.04 10.62
CA LEU A 81 -23.44 4.37 10.65
C LEU A 81 -22.81 4.45 9.26
N THR A 82 -21.61 5.01 9.15
CA THR A 82 -20.83 5.06 7.91
C THR A 82 -19.68 4.07 8.02
N LEU A 83 -19.56 3.14 7.06
CA LEU A 83 -18.43 2.23 6.96
C LEU A 83 -17.54 2.67 5.80
N SER A 84 -16.26 2.84 6.07
CA SER A 84 -15.23 3.15 5.07
C SER A 84 -14.09 2.14 5.15
N SER A 85 -13.45 1.89 4.01
CA SER A 85 -12.27 1.04 3.89
C SER A 85 -11.48 1.45 2.65
N SER A 86 -10.17 1.21 2.66
CA SER A 86 -9.31 1.33 1.47
C SER A 86 -9.57 0.21 0.46
N GLU A 87 -10.23 -0.87 0.87
CA GLU A 87 -10.54 -2.03 0.05
C GLU A 87 -12.05 -2.23 -0.13
N LYS A 88 -12.41 -3.04 -1.12
CA LYS A 88 -13.82 -3.45 -1.27
C LYS A 88 -14.23 -4.36 -0.12
N PHE A 89 -15.38 -4.06 0.48
CA PHE A 89 -16.01 -4.87 1.51
C PHE A 89 -17.46 -5.13 1.13
N SER A 90 -18.06 -6.18 1.72
CA SER A 90 -19.48 -6.46 1.52
C SER A 90 -20.20 -6.62 2.86
N VAL A 91 -21.35 -5.97 3.00
CA VAL A 91 -22.24 -6.16 4.15
C VAL A 91 -23.39 -7.07 3.73
N LYS A 92 -23.56 -8.19 4.44
CA LYS A 92 -24.63 -9.17 4.20
C LYS A 92 -25.57 -9.21 5.39
N GLY A 93 -26.86 -9.40 5.13
CA GLY A 93 -27.89 -9.52 6.16
C GLY A 93 -29.18 -8.80 5.78
N THR A 94 -30.32 -9.34 6.19
CA THR A 94 -31.64 -8.79 5.87
C THR A 94 -31.91 -7.44 6.55
N THR A 95 -31.27 -7.18 7.70
CA THR A 95 -31.37 -5.91 8.46
C THR A 95 -30.36 -4.86 8.01
N ALA A 96 -29.49 -5.14 7.02
CA ALA A 96 -28.46 -4.20 6.58
C ALA A 96 -29.06 -2.90 6.00
N ASN A 97 -30.21 -3.00 5.32
CA ASN A 97 -30.94 -1.83 4.82
C ASN A 97 -31.47 -0.94 5.96
N GLU A 98 -31.80 -1.51 7.11
CA GLU A 98 -32.35 -0.76 8.26
C GLU A 98 -31.26 0.06 8.96
N LEU A 99 -30.02 -0.46 8.99
CA LEU A 99 -28.90 0.17 9.69
C LEU A 99 -28.10 1.15 8.82
N LEU A 100 -27.96 0.87 7.52
CA LEU A 100 -27.03 1.58 6.62
C LEU A 100 -27.74 2.48 5.60
N GLY A 101 -29.08 2.53 5.64
CA GLY A 101 -29.89 3.24 4.65
C GLY A 101 -30.30 2.32 3.51
N GLY A 102 -31.54 2.48 3.04
CA GLY A 102 -32.16 1.59 2.07
C GLY A 102 -31.35 1.46 0.77
N GLY A 103 -31.34 0.25 0.20
CA GLY A 103 -30.70 -0.05 -1.08
C GLY A 103 -29.40 -0.85 -0.99
N VAL A 104 -28.81 -1.01 0.21
CA VAL A 104 -27.59 -1.82 0.42
C VAL A 104 -27.77 -3.27 -0.03
N VAL A 105 -28.84 -3.94 0.42
CA VAL A 105 -29.17 -5.31 0.02
C VAL A 105 -29.49 -5.41 -1.48
N ALA A 106 -30.14 -4.40 -2.06
CA ALA A 106 -30.46 -4.36 -3.49
C ALA A 106 -29.21 -4.19 -4.36
N ALA A 107 -28.18 -3.50 -3.86
CA ALA A 107 -26.86 -3.38 -4.47
C ALA A 107 -25.94 -4.60 -4.20
N GLY A 108 -26.48 -5.68 -3.64
CA GLY A 108 -25.71 -6.88 -3.27
C GLY A 108 -24.80 -6.68 -2.05
N GLY A 109 -24.95 -5.57 -1.33
CA GLY A 109 -24.19 -5.24 -0.13
C GLY A 109 -22.75 -4.84 -0.38
N SER A 110 -22.32 -4.69 -1.64
CA SER A 110 -20.93 -4.40 -1.98
C SER A 110 -20.62 -2.91 -1.84
N SER A 111 -19.48 -2.58 -1.22
CA SER A 111 -18.95 -1.23 -1.22
C SER A 111 -18.40 -0.84 -2.59
N THR A 112 -18.41 0.47 -2.86
CA THR A 112 -17.77 1.08 -4.02
C THR A 112 -16.53 1.84 -3.56
N LEU A 113 -15.47 1.81 -4.37
CA LEU A 113 -14.29 2.64 -4.15
C LEU A 113 -14.51 4.00 -4.82
N ASN A 114 -14.24 5.07 -4.09
CA ASN A 114 -14.25 6.42 -4.63
C ASN A 114 -12.84 6.75 -5.12
N ALA A 115 -12.72 7.22 -6.37
CA ALA A 115 -11.45 7.70 -6.88
C ALA A 115 -11.15 9.08 -6.30
N VAL A 116 -9.87 9.38 -6.05
CA VAL A 116 -9.45 10.72 -5.59
C VAL A 116 -9.91 11.82 -6.57
N SER A 117 -9.95 11.50 -7.87
CA SER A 117 -10.37 12.43 -8.92
C SER A 117 -11.87 12.77 -8.93
N THR A 118 -12.71 11.99 -8.25
CA THR A 118 -14.17 12.18 -8.23
C THR A 118 -14.66 12.78 -6.92
N ILE A 119 -13.74 13.19 -6.03
CA ILE A 119 -14.07 13.79 -4.75
C ILE A 119 -14.56 15.23 -4.96
N ASP A 120 -15.72 15.55 -4.40
CA ASP A 120 -16.24 16.91 -4.31
C ASP A 120 -16.13 17.45 -2.87
N ILE A 121 -15.47 18.60 -2.72
CA ILE A 121 -15.25 19.27 -1.43
C ILE A 121 -16.17 20.49 -1.22
N ASN A 122 -17.09 20.76 -2.15
CA ASN A 122 -17.98 21.92 -2.07
C ASN A 122 -19.01 21.83 -0.93
N THR A 123 -19.16 20.65 -0.32
CA THR A 123 -20.01 20.45 0.86
C THR A 123 -19.19 19.95 2.03
N ALA A 124 -19.62 20.26 3.26
CA ALA A 124 -18.92 19.79 4.45
C ALA A 124 -18.91 18.25 4.56
N LYS A 125 -19.94 17.57 4.05
CA LYS A 125 -19.97 16.12 3.97
C LYS A 125 -18.97 15.60 2.94
N GLY A 126 -18.95 16.19 1.75
CA GLY A 126 -18.00 15.85 0.69
C GLY A 126 -16.55 16.05 1.14
N ALA A 127 -16.26 17.11 1.90
CA ALA A 127 -14.94 17.33 2.50
C ALA A 127 -14.55 16.29 3.55
N GLN A 128 -15.49 15.76 4.35
CA GLN A 128 -15.20 14.67 5.29
C GLN A 128 -14.98 13.34 4.55
N ASP A 129 -15.82 13.05 3.56
CA ASP A 129 -15.67 11.87 2.71
C ASP A 129 -14.34 11.95 1.92
N ALA A 130 -13.91 13.15 1.52
CA ALA A 130 -12.61 13.42 0.88
C ALA A 130 -11.43 13.02 1.76
N LEU A 131 -11.44 13.42 3.03
CA LEU A 131 -10.38 13.08 4.00
C LEU A 131 -10.22 11.56 4.11
N ALA A 132 -11.34 10.84 4.23
CA ALA A 132 -11.29 9.37 4.32
C ALA A 132 -10.68 8.71 3.07
N VAL A 133 -10.99 9.22 1.87
CA VAL A 133 -10.42 8.69 0.62
C VAL A 133 -8.93 9.03 0.51
N ILE A 134 -8.53 10.24 0.91
CA ILE A 134 -7.12 10.67 0.90
C ILE A 134 -6.30 9.84 1.89
N ASP A 135 -6.79 9.62 3.11
CA ASP A 135 -6.12 8.79 4.12
C ASP A 135 -5.91 7.35 3.60
N ALA A 136 -6.92 6.78 2.94
CA ALA A 136 -6.81 5.48 2.30
C ALA A 136 -5.76 5.46 1.17
N ALA A 137 -5.72 6.51 0.34
CA ALA A 137 -4.73 6.63 -0.73
C ALA A 137 -3.30 6.76 -0.18
N ILE A 138 -3.11 7.53 0.89
CA ILE A 138 -1.83 7.67 1.59
C ILE A 138 -1.39 6.31 2.16
N ALA A 139 -2.30 5.58 2.82
CA ALA A 139 -1.99 4.25 3.33
C ALA A 139 -1.53 3.28 2.23
N GLY A 140 -2.13 3.36 1.03
CA GLY A 140 -1.68 2.58 -0.13
C GLY A 140 -0.28 2.95 -0.62
N ILE A 141 0.05 4.24 -0.63
CA ILE A 141 1.41 4.73 -0.94
C ILE A 141 2.41 4.23 0.10
N ASP A 142 2.07 4.32 1.39
CA ASP A 142 2.96 3.87 2.47
C ASP A 142 3.20 2.36 2.43
N SER A 143 2.18 1.56 2.10
CA SER A 143 2.36 0.12 1.83
C SER A 143 3.36 -0.13 0.71
N SER A 144 3.22 0.59 -0.41
CA SER A 144 4.14 0.46 -1.55
C SER A 144 5.57 0.87 -1.18
N ARG A 145 5.74 1.92 -0.37
CA ARG A 145 7.05 2.36 0.15
C ARG A 145 7.66 1.34 1.08
N SER A 146 6.85 0.70 1.93
CA SER A 146 7.28 -0.38 2.82
C SER A 146 7.83 -1.57 2.01
N ASP A 147 7.10 -2.00 0.98
CA ASP A 147 7.52 -3.09 0.09
C ASP A 147 8.84 -2.77 -0.63
N LEU A 148 8.96 -1.54 -1.16
CA LEU A 148 10.21 -1.08 -1.77
C LEU A 148 11.36 -1.06 -0.76
N GLY A 149 11.12 -0.62 0.48
CA GLY A 149 12.10 -0.67 1.57
C GLY A 149 12.55 -2.09 1.90
N ALA A 150 11.61 -3.04 1.93
CA ALA A 150 11.91 -4.45 2.13
C ALA A 150 12.78 -5.03 1.00
N VAL A 151 12.46 -4.68 -0.26
CA VAL A 151 13.26 -5.06 -1.43
C VAL A 151 14.66 -4.46 -1.36
N GLN A 152 14.80 -3.18 -0.97
CA GLN A 152 16.10 -2.53 -0.79
C GLN A 152 16.95 -3.21 0.30
N ASN A 153 16.34 -3.60 1.42
CA ASN A 153 17.02 -4.36 2.46
C ASN A 153 17.52 -5.71 1.92
N ARG A 154 16.65 -6.46 1.25
CA ARG A 154 17.04 -7.75 0.64
C ARG A 154 18.15 -7.59 -0.40
N MET A 155 18.13 -6.53 -1.20
CA MET A 155 19.17 -6.23 -2.18
C MET A 155 20.50 -5.95 -1.49
N SER A 156 20.50 -5.12 -0.43
CA SER A 156 21.69 -4.82 0.37
C SER A 156 22.28 -6.08 1.03
N PHE A 157 21.45 -6.94 1.61
CA PHE A 157 21.90 -8.23 2.16
C PHE A 157 22.51 -9.13 1.08
N THR A 158 21.88 -9.21 -0.09
CA THR A 158 22.37 -10.02 -1.20
C THR A 158 23.71 -9.49 -1.71
N ILE A 159 23.87 -8.19 -1.86
CA ILE A 159 25.13 -7.55 -2.26
C ILE A 159 26.24 -7.86 -1.25
N ASN A 160 25.98 -7.69 0.05
CA ASN A 160 26.96 -7.98 1.09
C ASN A 160 27.37 -9.45 1.10
N ASN A 161 26.41 -10.37 0.93
CA ASN A 161 26.69 -11.79 0.82
C ASN A 161 27.53 -12.13 -0.42
N LEU A 162 27.16 -11.57 -1.58
CA LEU A 162 27.90 -11.76 -2.83
C LEU A 162 29.33 -11.19 -2.76
N ASN A 163 29.52 -10.04 -2.13
CA ASN A 163 30.84 -9.48 -1.89
C ASN A 163 31.70 -10.40 -1.01
N ASN A 164 31.15 -10.93 0.09
CA ASN A 164 31.85 -11.91 0.93
C ASN A 164 32.22 -13.17 0.15
N ILE A 165 31.29 -13.71 -0.65
CA ILE A 165 31.56 -14.87 -1.51
C ILE A 165 32.67 -14.53 -2.52
N SER A 166 32.61 -13.37 -3.16
CA SER A 166 33.61 -12.93 -4.14
C SER A 166 35.01 -12.84 -3.52
N THR A 167 35.13 -12.26 -2.32
CA THR A 167 36.40 -12.21 -1.58
C THR A 167 36.92 -13.61 -1.26
N ASN A 168 36.08 -14.47 -0.69
CA ASN A 168 36.47 -15.84 -0.35
C ASN A 168 36.89 -16.66 -1.58
N VAL A 169 36.19 -16.50 -2.71
CA VAL A 169 36.54 -17.18 -3.97
C VAL A 169 37.85 -16.64 -4.54
N SER A 170 38.08 -15.32 -4.47
CA SER A 170 39.34 -14.71 -4.90
C SER A 170 40.51 -15.21 -4.05
N ASP A 171 40.36 -15.28 -2.73
CA ASP A 171 41.39 -15.78 -1.81
C ASP A 171 41.68 -17.27 -2.03
N ALA A 172 40.63 -18.09 -2.21
CA ALA A 172 40.78 -19.50 -2.54
C ALA A 172 41.50 -19.69 -3.88
N ARG A 173 41.16 -18.88 -4.89
CA ARG A 173 41.83 -18.90 -6.20
C ARG A 173 43.30 -18.49 -6.09
N SER A 174 43.62 -17.43 -5.34
CA SER A 174 45.01 -17.01 -5.09
C SER A 174 45.80 -18.15 -4.46
N ARG A 175 45.27 -18.78 -3.40
CA ARG A 175 45.94 -19.91 -2.74
C ARG A 175 46.19 -21.09 -3.69
N ILE A 176 45.23 -21.43 -4.54
CA ILE A 176 45.42 -22.50 -5.54
C ILE A 176 46.52 -22.10 -6.53
N GLN A 177 46.44 -20.90 -7.09
CA GLN A 177 47.43 -20.41 -8.05
C GLN A 177 48.83 -20.29 -7.46
N ASP A 178 48.96 -19.80 -6.23
CA ASP A 178 50.22 -19.66 -5.52
C ASP A 178 50.86 -21.03 -5.22
N VAL A 179 50.05 -22.02 -4.82
CA VAL A 179 50.52 -23.41 -4.60
C VAL A 179 50.95 -24.06 -5.90
N ASP A 180 50.18 -23.91 -6.97
CA ASP A 180 50.52 -24.46 -8.29
C ASP A 180 51.81 -23.81 -8.84
N PHE A 181 51.95 -22.48 -8.69
CA PHE A 181 53.14 -21.76 -9.11
C PHE A 181 54.38 -22.16 -8.31
N ALA A 182 54.24 -22.31 -6.99
CA ALA A 182 55.32 -22.81 -6.13
C ALA A 182 55.75 -24.23 -6.50
N LYS A 183 54.79 -25.12 -6.81
CA LYS A 183 55.07 -26.51 -7.22
C LYS A 183 55.77 -26.58 -8.57
N GLU A 184 55.32 -25.80 -9.55
CA GLU A 184 55.95 -25.74 -10.88
C GLU A 184 57.35 -25.16 -10.78
N THR A 185 57.53 -24.07 -10.03
CA THR A 185 58.84 -23.44 -9.83
C THR A 185 59.81 -24.38 -9.12
N ALA A 186 59.36 -25.11 -8.10
CA ALA A 186 60.18 -26.13 -7.43
C ALA A 186 60.56 -27.28 -8.37
N THR A 187 59.65 -27.70 -9.24
CA THR A 187 59.90 -28.75 -10.24
C THR A 187 60.89 -28.28 -11.30
N MET A 188 60.70 -27.07 -11.83
CA MET A 188 61.63 -26.42 -12.76
C MET A 188 63.02 -26.28 -12.14
N THR A 189 63.10 -25.82 -10.88
CA THR A 189 64.37 -25.66 -10.16
C THR A 189 65.04 -27.00 -9.94
N LYS A 190 64.30 -28.03 -9.53
CA LYS A 190 64.80 -29.41 -9.40
C LYS A 190 65.35 -29.94 -10.72
N GLN A 191 64.65 -29.71 -11.84
CA GLN A 191 65.11 -30.13 -13.17
C GLN A 191 66.38 -29.38 -13.60
N GLN A 192 66.47 -28.07 -13.34
CA GLN A 192 67.68 -27.28 -13.61
C GLN A 192 68.88 -27.76 -12.78
N ILE A 193 68.69 -27.98 -11.47
CA ILE A 193 69.74 -28.54 -10.60
C ILE A 193 70.15 -29.93 -11.09
N LEU A 194 69.20 -30.83 -11.37
CA LEU A 194 69.51 -32.16 -11.91
C LEU A 194 70.29 -32.09 -13.21
N SER A 195 69.94 -31.19 -14.14
CA SER A 195 70.67 -31.02 -15.39
C SER A 195 72.10 -30.53 -15.14
N GLN A 196 72.29 -29.59 -14.23
CA GLN A 196 73.61 -29.03 -13.90
C GLN A 196 74.48 -30.04 -13.12
N THR A 197 73.89 -30.75 -12.16
CA THR A 197 74.54 -31.84 -11.42
C THR A 197 74.83 -33.03 -12.33
N SER A 198 73.98 -33.37 -13.30
CA SER A 198 74.25 -34.45 -14.25
C SER A 198 75.47 -34.14 -15.10
N SER A 199 75.61 -32.90 -15.57
CA SER A 199 76.80 -32.44 -16.29
C SER A 199 78.06 -32.46 -15.40
N ALA A 200 77.97 -31.94 -14.17
CA ALA A 200 79.08 -31.94 -13.22
C ALA A 200 79.48 -33.36 -12.76
N MET A 201 78.50 -34.24 -12.51
CA MET A 201 78.69 -35.66 -12.20
C MET A 201 79.32 -36.40 -13.36
N LEU A 202 78.88 -36.14 -14.61
CA LEU A 202 79.53 -36.69 -15.80
C LEU A 202 80.97 -36.22 -15.92
N ALA A 203 81.25 -34.94 -15.67
CA ALA A 203 82.61 -34.42 -15.66
C ALA A 203 83.47 -35.08 -14.57
N GLN A 204 82.94 -35.23 -13.35
CA GLN A 204 83.61 -35.91 -12.23
C GLN A 204 83.83 -37.41 -12.52
N ALA A 205 82.82 -38.08 -13.07
CA ALA A 205 82.87 -39.49 -13.43
C ALA A 205 83.77 -39.77 -14.64
N ASN A 206 83.99 -38.80 -15.53
CA ASN A 206 84.99 -38.90 -16.60
C ASN A 206 86.42 -38.65 -16.09
N GLN A 207 86.60 -37.90 -15.00
CA GLN A 207 87.91 -37.68 -14.38
C GLN A 207 88.36 -38.85 -13.48
N LEU A 208 87.44 -39.54 -12.81
CA LEU A 208 87.74 -40.70 -11.95
C LEU A 208 88.55 -41.82 -12.66
N PRO A 209 88.20 -42.26 -13.89
CA PRO A 209 88.92 -43.29 -14.64
C PRO A 209 90.36 -42.87 -14.99
N GLN A 210 90.60 -41.59 -15.28
CA GLN A 210 91.94 -41.08 -15.59
C GLN A 210 92.85 -41.11 -14.36
N VAL A 211 92.32 -40.78 -13.18
CA VAL A 211 93.05 -40.89 -11.91
C VAL A 211 93.31 -42.36 -11.56
N ALA A 212 92.35 -43.26 -11.82
CA ALA A 212 92.53 -44.70 -11.60
C ALA A 212 93.58 -45.32 -12.55
N LEU A 213 93.62 -44.90 -13.84
CA LEU A 213 94.68 -45.33 -14.76
C LEU A 213 96.06 -44.80 -14.34
N SER A 214 96.12 -43.58 -13.80
CA SER A 214 97.36 -43.02 -13.23
C SER A 214 97.90 -43.82 -12.03
N LEU A 215 97.04 -44.57 -11.34
CA LEU A 215 97.41 -45.42 -10.20
C LEU A 215 97.70 -46.88 -10.59
N LEU A 216 97.29 -47.32 -11.79
CA LEU A 216 97.56 -48.67 -12.31
C LEU A 216 98.73 -48.71 -13.30
N GLY A 217 99.06 -47.57 -13.93
CA GLY A 217 100.16 -47.41 -14.88
C GLY A 217 101.44 -46.82 -14.29
N GLY A 218 101.51 -46.64 -12.97
CA GLY A 218 102.68 -46.15 -12.23
C GLY A 218 103.22 -47.19 -11.26
#